data_AF-A0A966VV51-F1
#
_entry.id   AF-A0A966VV51-F1
#
_cell.length_a   1.000
_cell.length_b   1.000
_cell.length_c   1.000
_cell.angle_alpha   90.00
_cell.angle_beta   90.00
_cell.angle_gamma   90.00
#
_symmetry.space_group_name_H-M   'P 1'
#
loop_
_entity.id
_entity.type
_entity.pdbx_description
1 polymer ?
#
loop_
_entity_poly.entity_id
_entity_poly.type
_entity_poly.pdbx_seq_one_letter_code
_entity_poly.pdbx_strand_id
1 'polypeptide(L)'
;GQPSGANINAGSFRAQGGVGAGIKNFPFELEYDVLSFTFTCDTDDDIVSIPNQGAAFSSQVRAAINQYVQPGRMVTIDDIRVKGPDGRTNKAPSLVYYIK
;
A
#
# COMPACT_ATOMS: atom_id res chain seq x y z
N GLY A 1 -4.72 -4.97 7.91
CA GLY A 1 -4.63 -3.78 7.05
C GLY A 1 -5.99 -3.11 6.94
N GLN A 2 -6.07 -1.93 6.31
CA GLN A 2 -7.32 -1.23 6.02
C GLN A 2 -7.78 -1.49 4.57
N PRO A 3 -9.09 -1.60 4.30
CA PRO A 3 -9.58 -1.77 2.93
C PRO A 3 -9.33 -0.51 2.10
N SER A 4 -9.22 -0.68 0.77
CA SER A 4 -9.18 0.44 -0.17
C SER A 4 -10.43 1.33 -0.03
N GLY A 5 -10.24 2.64 -0.20
CA GLY A 5 -11.26 3.68 0.00
C GLY A 5 -11.47 4.07 1.47
N ALA A 6 -10.75 3.47 2.42
CA ALA A 6 -10.90 3.79 3.83
C ALA A 6 -10.38 5.19 4.17
N ASN A 7 -11.05 5.82 5.13
CA ASN A 7 -10.51 6.99 5.82
C ASN A 7 -9.65 6.50 6.99
N ILE A 8 -8.37 6.85 7.01
CA ILE A 8 -7.40 6.34 7.98
C ILE A 8 -6.73 7.49 8.72
N ASN A 9 -6.58 7.36 10.03
CA ASN A 9 -5.80 8.31 10.80
C ASN A 9 -4.33 8.30 10.35
N ALA A 10 -3.72 9.48 10.23
CA ALA A 10 -2.35 9.61 9.76
C ALA A 10 -1.33 8.80 10.60
N GLY A 11 -1.50 8.73 11.92
CA GLY A 11 -0.66 7.91 12.80
C GLY A 11 -0.85 6.41 12.55
N SER A 12 -2.09 5.96 12.34
CA SER A 12 -2.41 4.57 12.01
C SER A 12 -1.85 4.13 10.66
N PHE A 13 -1.81 5.02 9.66
CA PHE A 13 -1.16 4.73 8.38
C PHE A 13 0.37 4.62 8.56
N ARG A 14 1.00 5.57 9.26
CA ARG A 14 2.45 5.55 9.53
C ARG A 14 2.90 4.29 10.29
N ALA A 15 2.04 3.76 11.15
CA ALA A 15 2.30 2.54 11.89
C ALA A 15 2.28 1.27 11.01
N GLN A 16 1.75 1.32 9.79
CA GLN A 16 1.75 0.16 8.89
C GLN A 16 3.19 -0.22 8.50
N GLY A 17 3.41 -1.53 8.37
CA GLY A 17 4.69 -2.13 7.98
C GLY A 17 4.93 -2.20 6.48
N GLY A 18 3.85 -2.26 5.70
CA GLY A 18 3.87 -2.58 4.28
C GLY A 18 2.49 -2.93 3.76
N VAL A 19 2.47 -3.55 2.58
CA VAL A 19 1.28 -3.97 1.84
C VAL A 19 1.13 -5.48 1.96
N GLY A 20 -0.07 -5.94 2.30
CA GLY A 20 -0.43 -7.36 2.28
C GLY A 20 -1.50 -7.62 1.24
N ALA A 21 -1.53 -8.85 0.70
CA ALA A 21 -2.54 -9.29 -0.27
C ALA A 21 -3.25 -10.55 0.24
N GLY A 22 -4.55 -10.62 0.03
CA GLY A 22 -5.37 -11.75 0.42
C GLY A 22 -6.80 -11.63 -0.12
N ILE A 23 -7.55 -12.74 -0.07
CA ILE A 23 -8.93 -12.78 -0.54
C ILE A 23 -9.87 -12.57 0.65
N LYS A 24 -10.70 -11.52 0.58
CA LYS A 24 -11.72 -11.26 1.59
C LYS A 24 -12.78 -12.36 1.55
N ASN A 25 -13.18 -12.86 2.73
CA ASN A 25 -14.23 -13.87 2.90
C ASN A 25 -13.94 -15.23 2.22
N PHE A 26 -12.67 -15.61 2.12
CA PHE A 26 -12.32 -16.95 1.64
C PHE A 26 -12.25 -17.94 2.82
N PRO A 27 -12.86 -19.13 2.72
CA PRO A 27 -12.93 -20.08 3.83
C PRO A 27 -11.62 -20.85 4.07
N PHE A 28 -10.57 -20.59 3.28
CA PHE A 28 -9.24 -21.16 3.42
C PHE A 28 -8.18 -20.05 3.47
N GLU A 29 -7.03 -20.34 4.07
CA GLU A 29 -5.91 -19.41 4.08
C GLU A 29 -5.15 -19.54 2.75
N LEU A 30 -5.44 -18.65 1.81
CA LEU A 30 -4.68 -18.49 0.57
C LEU A 30 -3.72 -17.31 0.76
N GLU A 31 -2.43 -17.62 0.83
CA GLU A 31 -1.38 -16.61 0.94
C GLU A 31 -0.98 -16.09 -0.44
N TYR A 32 -0.86 -14.76 -0.55
CA TYR A 32 -0.34 -14.09 -1.72
C TYR A 32 0.87 -13.25 -1.31
N ASP A 33 2.02 -13.54 -1.92
CA ASP A 33 3.25 -12.80 -1.65
C ASP A 33 3.25 -11.50 -2.45
N VAL A 34 3.31 -10.35 -1.79
CA VAL A 34 3.51 -9.07 -2.47
C VAL A 34 4.96 -8.96 -2.92
N LEU A 35 5.16 -8.92 -4.24
CA LEU A 35 6.47 -8.83 -4.89
C LEU A 35 6.94 -7.39 -5.07
N SER A 36 6.03 -6.48 -5.42
CA SER A 36 6.33 -5.06 -5.62
C SER A 36 5.06 -4.22 -5.63
N PHE A 37 5.21 -2.92 -5.45
CA PHE A 37 4.16 -1.91 -5.64
C PHE A 37 4.77 -0.53 -5.89
N THR A 38 3.95 0.43 -6.29
CA THR A 38 4.30 1.85 -6.34
C THR A 38 3.52 2.59 -5.27
N PHE A 39 4.22 3.25 -4.35
CA PHE A 39 3.61 4.15 -3.38
C PHE A 39 3.49 5.54 -3.98
N THR A 40 2.31 6.16 -3.92
CA THR A 40 2.11 7.56 -4.31
C THR A 40 1.42 8.34 -3.18
N CYS A 41 1.85 9.57 -2.94
CA CYS A 41 1.21 10.48 -1.99
C CYS A 41 1.22 11.91 -2.54
N ASP A 42 0.13 12.64 -2.29
CA ASP A 42 0.08 14.07 -2.57
C ASP A 42 1.03 14.82 -1.61
N THR A 43 1.68 15.84 -2.15
CA THR A 43 2.49 16.84 -1.42
C THR A 43 1.79 18.19 -1.51
N ASP A 44 2.40 19.26 -0.97
CA ASP A 44 1.80 20.61 -1.05
C ASP A 44 1.60 21.09 -2.49
N ASP A 45 2.53 20.78 -3.40
CA ASP A 45 2.56 21.34 -4.75
C ASP A 45 2.46 20.30 -5.89
N ASP A 46 2.66 19.01 -5.60
CA ASP A 46 2.70 17.92 -6.60
C ASP A 46 2.44 16.54 -5.93
N ILE A 47 2.83 15.44 -6.57
CA ILE A 47 2.83 14.08 -6.03
C ILE A 47 4.25 13.51 -5.91
N VAL A 48 4.45 12.58 -4.97
CA VAL A 48 5.65 11.74 -4.92
C VAL A 48 5.26 10.30 -5.24
N SER A 49 5.91 9.67 -6.23
CA SER A 49 5.72 8.25 -6.58
C SER A 49 7.02 7.48 -6.42
N ILE A 50 6.99 6.39 -5.65
CA ILE A 50 8.18 5.60 -5.29
C ILE A 50 7.90 4.13 -5.56
N PRO A 51 8.62 3.48 -6.50
CA PRO A 51 8.56 2.04 -6.67
C PRO A 51 9.20 1.34 -5.46
N ASN A 52 8.57 0.26 -5.01
CA ASN A 52 8.97 -0.51 -3.84
C ASN A 52 9.06 -1.99 -4.19
N GLN A 53 10.14 -2.64 -3.78
CA GLN A 53 10.33 -4.08 -3.92
C GLN A 53 9.98 -4.80 -2.62
N GLY A 54 9.23 -5.89 -2.74
CA GLY A 54 8.67 -6.65 -1.63
C GLY A 54 7.48 -5.99 -0.96
N ALA A 55 6.91 -6.71 0.02
CA ALA A 55 5.74 -6.30 0.79
C ALA A 55 6.00 -5.13 1.74
N ALA A 56 7.20 -5.07 2.34
CA ALA A 56 7.54 -4.09 3.36
C ALA A 56 7.87 -2.72 2.74
N PHE A 57 7.54 -1.63 3.43
CA PHE A 57 7.95 -0.30 3.01
C PHE A 57 9.47 -0.14 3.10
N SER A 58 10.11 0.18 1.97
CA SER A 58 11.51 0.57 1.91
C SER A 58 11.79 1.85 2.70
N SER A 59 13.07 2.14 2.94
CA SER A 59 13.49 3.38 3.61
C SER A 59 13.01 4.64 2.88
N GLN A 60 13.00 4.63 1.55
CA GLN A 60 12.51 5.74 0.73
C GLN A 60 11.00 5.96 0.90
N VAL A 61 10.21 4.88 0.85
CA VAL A 61 8.77 4.95 1.11
C VAL A 61 8.51 5.40 2.55
N ARG A 62 9.26 4.89 3.53
CA ARG A 62 9.17 5.31 4.93
C ARG A 62 9.43 6.80 5.11
N ALA A 63 10.46 7.34 4.44
CA ALA A 63 10.76 8.77 4.49
C ALA A 63 9.59 9.61 3.92
N ALA A 64 9.07 9.23 2.75
CA ALA A 64 7.91 9.89 2.15
C ALA A 64 6.66 9.79 3.03
N ILE A 65 6.39 8.63 3.63
CA ILE A 65 5.28 8.45 4.58
C ILE A 65 5.40 9.41 5.76
N ASN A 66 6.58 9.49 6.37
CA ASN A 66 6.79 10.35 7.53
C ASN A 66 6.61 11.83 7.18
N GLN A 67 7.11 12.24 6.01
CA GLN A 67 7.10 13.62 5.56
C GLN A 67 5.72 14.09 5.06
N TYR A 68 5.05 13.29 4.23
CA TYR A 68 3.91 13.77 3.45
C TYR A 68 2.55 13.21 3.89
N VAL A 69 2.48 12.06 4.58
CA VAL A 69 1.19 11.44 4.93
C VAL A 69 0.58 12.13 6.15
N GLN A 70 -0.10 13.25 5.90
CA GLN A 70 -0.75 14.08 6.91
C GLN A 70 -2.27 14.19 6.66
N PRO A 71 -3.08 14.66 7.63
CA PRO A 71 -4.50 14.87 7.43
C PRO A 71 -4.80 15.68 6.15
N GLY A 72 -5.82 15.26 5.40
CA GLY A 72 -6.22 15.87 4.14
C GLY A 72 -5.52 15.34 2.89
N ARG A 73 -4.57 14.41 3.03
CA ARG A 73 -3.85 13.81 1.89
C ARG A 73 -4.52 12.56 1.35
N MET A 74 -4.23 12.26 0.09
CA MET A 74 -4.50 10.96 -0.52
C MET A 74 -3.20 10.17 -0.66
N VAL A 75 -3.27 8.88 -0.35
CA VAL A 75 -2.21 7.91 -0.64
C VAL A 75 -2.77 6.85 -1.57
N THR A 76 -2.01 6.49 -2.60
CA THR A 76 -2.29 5.31 -3.43
C THR A 76 -1.17 4.30 -3.36
N ILE A 77 -1.55 3.03 -3.48
CA ILE A 77 -0.64 1.92 -3.70
C ILE A 77 -1.06 1.27 -5.01
N ASP A 78 -0.24 1.46 -6.04
CA ASP A 78 -0.52 1.04 -7.41
C ASP A 78 0.46 -0.03 -7.86
N ASP A 79 0.19 -0.62 -9.03
CA ASP A 79 1.05 -1.63 -9.67
C ASP A 79 1.46 -2.79 -8.73
N ILE A 80 0.56 -3.14 -7.82
CA ILE A 80 0.78 -4.20 -6.83
C ILE A 80 0.92 -5.53 -7.58
N ARG A 81 2.11 -6.12 -7.52
CA ARG A 81 2.39 -7.45 -8.08
C ARG A 81 2.40 -8.47 -6.98
N VAL A 82 1.64 -9.54 -7.17
CA VAL A 82 1.50 -10.61 -6.19
C VAL A 82 1.82 -11.95 -6.82
N LYS A 83 2.45 -12.84 -6.07
CA LYS A 83 2.59 -14.25 -6.43
C LYS A 83 1.55 -15.08 -5.68
N GLY A 84 0.75 -15.82 -6.42
CA GLY A 84 -0.21 -16.75 -5.83
C GLY A 84 0.46 -18.08 -5.42
N PRO A 85 -0.27 -18.93 -4.68
CA PRO A 85 0.22 -20.25 -4.28
C PRO A 85 0.37 -21.21 -5.47
N ASP A 86 -0.25 -20.89 -6.61
CA ASP A 86 -0.01 -21.58 -7.90
C ASP A 86 1.32 -21.18 -8.56
N GLY A 87 2.09 -20.29 -7.92
CA GLY A 87 3.37 -19.80 -8.39
C GLY A 87 3.29 -18.69 -9.43
N ARG A 88 2.09 -18.31 -9.89
CA ARG A 88 1.91 -17.29 -10.93
C ARG A 88 1.90 -15.89 -10.34
N THR A 89 2.44 -14.95 -11.12
CA THR A 89 2.41 -13.53 -10.80
C THR A 89 1.20 -12.86 -11.44
N ASN A 90 0.43 -12.13 -10.63
CA ASN A 90 -0.73 -11.36 -11.07
C ASN A 90 -0.64 -9.90 -10.58
N LYS A 91 -1.38 -9.01 -11.23
CA LYS A 91 -1.57 -7.64 -10.74
C LYS A 91 -2.81 -7.60 -9.83
N ALA A 92 -2.64 -7.11 -8.61
CA ALA A 92 -3.74 -6.87 -7.69
C ALA A 92 -4.37 -5.49 -7.92
N PRO A 93 -5.64 -5.28 -7.53
CA PRO A 93 -6.26 -3.95 -7.56
C PRO A 93 -5.49 -2.92 -6.73
N SER A 94 -5.50 -1.67 -7.18
CA SER A 94 -4.89 -0.56 -6.44
C SER A 94 -5.60 -0.29 -5.11
N LEU A 95 -4.83 0.23 -4.15
CA LEU A 95 -5.35 0.70 -2.87
C LEU A 95 -5.35 2.22 -2.85
N VAL A 96 -6.43 2.82 -2.35
CA VAL A 96 -6.56 4.27 -2.14
C VAL A 96 -6.91 4.51 -0.68
N TYR A 97 -6.25 5.49 -0.05
CA TYR A 97 -6.50 5.86 1.34
C TYR A 97 -6.63 7.36 1.48
N TYR A 98 -7.66 7.80 2.21
CA TYR A 98 -7.88 9.20 2.55
C TYR A 98 -7.41 9.43 3.98
N ILE A 99 -6.42 10.30 4.16
CA ILE A 99 -5.77 10.52 5.45
C ILE A 99 -6.55 11.57 6.25
N LYS A 100 -6.87 11.26 7.51
CA LYS A 100 -7.53 12.15 8.47
C LYS A 100 -6.68 12.40 9.70
#